data_AF-A0A1G8NJR1-F1
#
_entry.id   AF-A0A1G8NJR1-F1
#
_cell.length_a   1.000
_cell.length_b   1.000
_cell.length_c   1.000
_cell.angle_alpha   90.00
_cell.angle_beta   90.00
_cell.angle_gamma   90.00
#
_symmetry.space_group_name_H-M   'P 1'
#
loop_
_entity.id
_entity.type
_entity.pdbx_description
1 polymer ?
#
loop_
_entity_poly.entity_id
_entity_poly.type
_entity_poly.pdbx_seq_one_letter_code
_entity_poly.pdbx_strand_id
1 'polypeptide(L)'
;MHDGPNGAGLSRKAIMSEIDISLKRLGTDYVDLYMIHRWDYNTPIEETMEALHDVVKSGKARYIGASAMYAWQFLKANHIAEKNGWTKFVSMQPSEPSVVKKKGRCFRFVRKKKLALLHLVHLHQGG
;
A
#
# COMPACT_ATOMS: atom_id res chain seq x y z
N MET A 1 7.83 -4.48 -8.61
CA MET A 1 8.50 -3.54 -9.53
C MET A 1 8.80 -4.29 -10.79
N HIS A 2 8.59 -3.63 -11.91
CA HIS A 2 9.05 -4.09 -13.22
C HIS A 2 10.04 -3.07 -13.76
N ASP A 3 10.90 -3.48 -14.68
CA ASP A 3 11.81 -2.54 -15.32
C ASP A 3 11.02 -1.58 -16.24
N GLY A 4 11.44 -0.31 -16.25
CA GLY A 4 10.85 0.76 -17.06
C GLY A 4 10.15 1.87 -16.25
N PRO A 5 9.64 2.91 -16.95
CA PRO A 5 8.98 4.04 -16.31
C PRO A 5 7.81 3.63 -15.42
N ASN A 6 7.71 4.23 -14.23
CA ASN A 6 6.69 3.94 -13.19
C ASN A 6 6.77 2.55 -12.55
N GLY A 7 7.85 1.80 -12.81
CA GLY A 7 8.06 0.48 -12.20
C GLY A 7 8.32 0.51 -10.69
N ALA A 8 8.45 1.69 -10.08
CA ALA A 8 8.81 1.89 -8.68
C ALA A 8 8.21 3.19 -8.08
N GLY A 9 8.17 3.24 -6.74
CA GLY A 9 7.76 4.42 -5.97
C GLY A 9 6.26 4.49 -5.67
N LEU A 10 5.86 5.57 -5.01
CA LEU A 10 4.48 5.84 -4.60
C LEU A 10 3.94 7.16 -5.17
N SER A 11 4.48 7.61 -6.30
CA SER A 11 3.89 8.70 -7.08
C SER A 11 2.49 8.33 -7.56
N ARG A 12 1.66 9.34 -7.82
CA ARG A 12 0.30 9.15 -8.33
C ARG A 12 0.29 8.28 -9.59
N LYS A 13 1.22 8.56 -10.51
CA LYS A 13 1.32 7.81 -11.77
C LYS A 13 1.67 6.33 -11.53
N ALA A 14 2.60 6.04 -10.62
CA ALA A 14 2.96 4.68 -10.27
C ALA A 14 1.77 3.93 -9.64
N ILE A 15 1.10 4.55 -8.66
CA ILE A 15 -0.07 3.96 -7.97
C ILE A 15 -1.18 3.61 -8.97
N MET A 16 -1.56 4.56 -9.83
CA MET A 16 -2.65 4.37 -10.80
C MET A 16 -2.31 3.33 -11.86
N SER A 17 -1.06 3.27 -12.31
CA SER A 17 -0.59 2.25 -13.26
C SER A 17 -0.58 0.86 -12.61
N GLU A 18 -0.04 0.73 -11.39
CA GLU A 18 0.13 -0.55 -10.71
C GLU A 18 -1.19 -1.18 -10.25
N ILE A 19 -2.19 -0.38 -9.86
CA ILE A 19 -3.52 -0.94 -9.57
C ILE A 19 -4.14 -1.52 -10.84
N ASP A 20 -4.05 -0.86 -11.99
CA ASP A 20 -4.63 -1.35 -13.25
C ASP A 20 -3.94 -2.62 -13.74
N ILE A 21 -2.61 -2.67 -13.64
CA ILE A 21 -1.83 -3.89 -13.92
C ILE A 21 -2.25 -5.02 -12.97
N SER A 22 -2.40 -4.72 -11.68
CA SER A 22 -2.79 -5.71 -10.67
C SER A 22 -4.20 -6.27 -10.92
N LEU A 23 -5.17 -5.42 -11.24
CA LEU A 23 -6.54 -5.80 -11.57
C LEU A 23 -6.60 -6.66 -12.83
N LYS A 24 -5.87 -6.24 -13.89
CA LYS A 24 -5.75 -7.03 -15.12
C LYS A 24 -5.16 -8.42 -14.86
N ARG A 25 -4.08 -8.51 -14.06
CA ARG A 25 -3.45 -9.79 -13.70
C ARG A 25 -4.38 -10.69 -12.89
N LEU A 26 -5.19 -10.11 -12.01
CA LEU A 26 -6.14 -10.84 -11.16
C LEU A 26 -7.45 -11.19 -11.87
N GLY A 27 -7.71 -10.63 -13.07
CA GLY A 27 -8.95 -10.84 -13.80
C GLY A 27 -10.17 -10.31 -13.05
N THR A 28 -10.04 -9.15 -12.40
CA THR A 28 -11.11 -8.56 -11.59
C THR A 28 -11.07 -7.04 -11.66
N ASP A 29 -12.21 -6.39 -11.43
CA ASP A 29 -12.34 -4.92 -11.50
C ASP A 29 -12.02 -4.21 -10.17
N TYR A 30 -11.91 -4.97 -9.08
CA TYR A 30 -11.60 -4.40 -7.77
C TYR A 30 -10.86 -5.38 -6.85
N VAL A 31 -10.20 -4.83 -5.85
CA VAL A 31 -9.62 -5.58 -4.71
C VAL A 31 -10.22 -5.11 -3.40
N ASP A 32 -10.31 -6.01 -2.42
CA ASP A 32 -10.79 -5.64 -1.09
C ASP A 32 -9.80 -4.72 -0.39
N LEU A 33 -8.50 -5.00 -0.50
CA LEU A 33 -7.44 -4.24 0.16
C LEU A 33 -6.29 -4.04 -0.83
N TYR A 34 -5.92 -2.78 -1.04
CA TYR A 34 -4.73 -2.39 -1.78
C TYR A 34 -3.65 -1.90 -0.81
N MET A 35 -2.47 -2.51 -0.85
CA MET A 35 -1.41 -2.23 0.12
C MET A 35 -0.19 -1.57 -0.53
N ILE A 36 0.28 -0.48 0.07
CA ILE A 36 1.62 0.05 -0.23
C ILE A 36 2.66 -0.76 0.53
N HIS A 37 3.78 -1.06 -0.12
CA HIS A 37 4.76 -2.01 0.42
C HIS A 37 5.83 -1.39 1.32
N ARG A 38 6.22 -0.13 1.07
CA ARG A 38 7.23 0.64 1.84
C ARG A 38 6.93 2.13 1.73
N TRP A 39 7.42 2.91 2.69
CA TRP A 39 7.44 4.36 2.56
C TRP A 39 8.32 4.80 1.39
N ASP A 40 7.84 5.76 0.60
CA ASP A 40 8.62 6.41 -0.44
C ASP A 40 9.09 7.78 0.05
N TYR A 41 10.41 7.98 0.11
CA TYR A 41 11.00 9.25 0.54
C TYR A 41 11.10 10.27 -0.60
N ASN A 42 10.91 9.84 -1.84
CA ASN A 42 11.02 10.70 -3.02
C ASN A 42 9.66 11.27 -3.45
N THR A 43 8.56 10.72 -2.96
CA THR A 43 7.21 11.21 -3.23
C THR A 43 6.65 11.90 -1.98
N PRO A 44 6.14 13.15 -2.08
CA PRO A 44 5.40 13.77 -0.98
C PRO A 44 4.24 12.88 -0.54
N ILE A 45 4.10 12.68 0.77
CA ILE A 45 3.08 11.77 1.31
C ILE A 45 1.66 12.22 0.94
N GLU A 46 1.43 13.52 0.78
CA GLU A 46 0.16 14.10 0.33
C GLU A 46 -0.23 13.57 -1.06
N GLU A 47 0.71 13.50 -2.01
CA GLU A 47 0.48 12.97 -3.35
C GLU A 47 0.12 11.47 -3.28
N THR A 48 0.89 10.70 -2.50
CA THR A 48 0.61 9.28 -2.28
C THR A 48 -0.78 9.06 -1.68
N MET A 49 -1.15 9.83 -0.65
CA MET A 49 -2.44 9.67 0.02
C MET A 49 -3.62 10.09 -0.86
N GLU A 50 -3.48 11.16 -1.64
CA GLU A 50 -4.50 11.56 -2.61
C GLU A 50 -4.70 10.49 -3.69
N ALA A 51 -3.61 9.95 -4.23
CA ALA A 51 -3.68 8.89 -5.23
C ALA A 51 -4.37 7.63 -4.68
N LEU A 52 -4.01 7.21 -3.47
CA LEU A 52 -4.65 6.07 -2.80
C LEU A 52 -6.14 6.33 -2.51
N HIS A 53 -6.50 7.56 -2.16
CA HIS A 53 -7.88 7.95 -1.98
C HIS A 53 -8.68 7.86 -3.30
N ASP A 54 -8.10 8.29 -4.43
CA ASP A 54 -8.74 8.18 -5.74
C ASP A 54 -8.86 6.73 -6.23
N VAL A 55 -7.92 5.86 -5.88
CA VAL A 55 -8.07 4.40 -6.11
C VAL A 55 -9.31 3.86 -5.38
N VAL A 56 -9.58 4.34 -4.16
CA VAL A 56 -10.79 3.92 -3.42
C VAL A 56 -12.05 4.56 -3.98
N LYS A 57 -12.03 5.85 -4.30
CA LYS A 57 -13.18 6.55 -4.91
C LYS A 57 -13.57 5.97 -6.26
N SER A 58 -12.60 5.53 -7.06
CA SER A 58 -12.87 4.87 -8.35
C SER A 58 -13.42 3.45 -8.21
N GLY A 59 -13.47 2.89 -7.00
CA GLY A 59 -13.98 1.54 -6.74
C GLY A 59 -12.97 0.42 -7.03
N LYS A 60 -11.77 0.76 -7.51
CA LYS A 60 -10.68 -0.19 -7.79
C LYS A 60 -10.14 -0.86 -6.53
N ALA A 61 -10.23 -0.19 -5.38
CA ALA A 61 -10.03 -0.80 -4.07
C ALA A 61 -11.15 -0.43 -3.09
N ARG A 62 -11.50 -1.34 -2.18
CA ARG A 62 -12.45 -1.03 -1.08
C ARG A 62 -11.75 -0.35 0.10
N TYR A 63 -10.54 -0.80 0.40
CA TYR A 63 -9.73 -0.29 1.50
C TYR A 63 -8.25 -0.18 1.11
N ILE A 64 -7.50 0.63 1.86
CA ILE A 64 -6.05 0.76 1.71
C ILE A 64 -5.31 0.31 2.98
N GLY A 65 -4.14 -0.29 2.79
CA GLY A 65 -3.24 -0.72 3.87
C GLY A 65 -1.80 -0.33 3.60
N ALA A 66 -0.97 -0.44 4.63
CA ALA A 66 0.46 -0.19 4.56
C ALA A 66 1.26 -1.43 4.98
N SER A 67 2.48 -1.54 4.50
CA SER A 67 3.48 -2.47 4.98
C SER A 67 4.81 -1.74 5.19
N ALA A 68 5.66 -2.27 6.08
CA ALA A 68 7.03 -1.80 6.29
C ALA A 68 7.16 -0.28 6.53
N MET A 69 6.28 0.27 7.37
CA MET A 69 6.30 1.67 7.79
C MET A 69 6.57 1.80 9.28
N TYR A 70 7.27 2.87 9.69
CA TYR A 70 7.36 3.24 11.08
C TYR A 70 5.98 3.71 11.60
N ALA A 71 5.70 3.50 12.88
CA ALA A 71 4.42 3.91 13.48
C ALA A 71 4.14 5.41 13.30
N TRP A 72 5.17 6.26 13.40
CA TRP A 72 5.03 7.70 13.19
C TRP A 72 4.67 8.05 11.74
N GLN A 73 5.17 7.30 10.75
CA GLN A 73 4.84 7.50 9.34
C GLN A 73 3.39 7.14 9.06
N PHE A 74 2.93 6.02 9.64
CA PHE A 74 1.53 5.59 9.55
C PHE A 74 0.58 6.60 10.17
N LEU A 75 0.90 7.09 11.37
CA LEU A 75 0.12 8.15 12.03
C LEU A 75 0.14 9.46 11.23
N LYS A 76 1.30 9.87 10.70
CA LYS A 76 1.42 11.05 9.84
C LYS A 76 0.51 10.94 8.61
N ALA A 77 0.55 9.82 7.90
CA ALA A 77 -0.26 9.61 6.71
C ALA A 77 -1.77 9.61 7.02
N ASN A 78 -2.19 8.96 8.10
CA ASN A 78 -3.59 8.97 8.53
C ASN A 78 -4.07 10.35 8.99
N HIS A 79 -3.21 11.12 9.65
CA HIS A 79 -3.52 12.50 10.04
C HIS A 79 -3.71 13.40 8.81
N ILE A 80 -2.85 13.25 7.79
CA ILE A 80 -2.99 13.97 6.52
C ILE A 80 -4.30 13.58 5.83
N ALA A 81 -4.63 12.29 5.76
CA ALA A 81 -5.89 11.86 5.17
C ALA A 81 -7.09 12.44 5.93
N GLU A 82 -7.07 12.42 7.25
CA GLU A 82 -8.14 12.99 8.08
C GLU A 82 -8.34 14.49 7.81
N LYS A 83 -7.25 15.27 7.76
CA LYS A 83 -7.30 16.71 7.50
C LYS A 83 -7.91 17.05 6.14
N ASN A 84 -7.70 16.19 5.13
CA ASN A 84 -8.16 16.42 3.76
C ASN A 84 -9.48 15.68 3.43
N GLY A 85 -10.07 14.96 4.40
CA GLY A 85 -11.28 14.15 4.14
C GLY A 85 -11.02 12.94 3.23
N TRP A 86 -9.78 12.47 3.17
CA TRP A 86 -9.36 11.33 2.34
C TRP A 86 -9.47 9.99 3.08
N THR A 87 -9.35 8.91 2.31
CA THR A 87 -9.38 7.55 2.85
C THR A 87 -8.18 7.29 3.75
N LYS A 88 -8.43 6.80 4.97
CA LYS A 88 -7.39 6.39 5.94
C LYS A 88 -6.94 4.95 5.71
N PHE A 89 -5.72 4.61 6.13
CA PHE A 89 -5.27 3.22 6.19
C PHE A 89 -6.03 2.44 7.27
N VAL A 90 -6.52 1.25 6.90
CA VAL A 90 -7.25 0.36 7.82
C VAL A 90 -6.36 -0.74 8.42
N SER A 91 -5.15 -0.93 7.89
CA SER A 91 -4.21 -1.95 8.34
C SER A 91 -2.75 -1.55 8.12
N MET A 92 -1.85 -2.09 8.95
CA MET A 92 -0.40 -1.98 8.79
C MET A 92 0.26 -3.34 9.04
N GLN A 93 0.96 -3.87 8.05
CA GLN A 93 1.81 -5.06 8.20
C GLN A 93 3.23 -4.65 8.66
N PRO A 94 3.75 -5.21 9.77
CA PRO A 94 5.11 -4.94 10.22
C PRO A 94 6.14 -5.64 9.32
N SER A 95 7.31 -5.02 9.11
CA SER A 95 8.36 -5.57 8.23
C SER A 95 9.25 -6.65 8.84
N GLU A 96 9.30 -6.85 10.16
CA GLU A 96 10.07 -7.94 10.79
C GLU A 96 9.55 -8.23 12.23
N PRO A 97 9.73 -9.44 12.79
CA PRO A 97 9.29 -9.82 14.14
C PRO A 97 9.96 -9.07 15.30
N SER A 98 11.09 -8.40 15.08
CA SER A 98 11.80 -7.65 16.15
C SER A 98 11.02 -6.43 16.65
N VAL A 99 10.12 -5.87 15.83
CA VAL A 99 9.17 -4.81 16.23
C VAL A 99 7.92 -5.39 16.93
N VAL A 100 7.71 -6.71 16.84
CA VAL A 100 6.53 -7.42 17.38
C VAL A 100 6.71 -7.85 18.85
N LYS A 101 7.72 -7.34 19.57
CA LYS A 101 7.81 -7.55 21.04
C LYS A 101 6.95 -6.59 21.88
N LYS A 102 6.18 -5.67 21.28
CA LYS A 102 5.15 -4.91 22.00
C LYS A 102 3.80 -4.92 21.27
N LYS A 103 2.87 -5.68 21.87
CA LYS A 103 1.41 -5.75 21.65
C LYS A 103 0.94 -6.27 20.28
N GLY A 104 0.57 -7.55 20.28
CA GLY A 104 -0.01 -8.27 19.15
C GLY A 104 -1.46 -7.86 18.81
N ARG A 105 -1.73 -7.80 17.51
CA ARG A 105 -2.93 -8.27 16.79
C ARG A 105 -2.84 -7.75 15.34
N CYS A 106 -2.22 -8.50 14.42
CA CYS A 106 -2.32 -8.14 13.00
C CYS A 106 -2.12 -9.30 12.01
N PHE A 107 -2.45 -10.56 12.38
CA PHE A 107 -2.08 -11.71 11.53
C PHE A 107 -3.20 -12.70 11.14
N ARG A 108 -4.48 -12.42 11.39
CA ARG A 108 -5.57 -13.40 11.08
C ARG A 108 -6.66 -12.91 10.11
N PHE A 109 -6.33 -12.04 9.15
CA PHE A 109 -7.32 -11.52 8.18
C PHE A 109 -6.93 -11.68 6.69
N VAL A 110 -5.68 -12.05 6.40
CA VAL A 110 -5.09 -11.95 5.03
C VAL A 110 -5.36 -13.16 4.13
N ARG A 111 -5.79 -14.32 4.65
CA ARG A 111 -5.78 -15.59 3.87
C ARG A 111 -7.09 -16.00 3.17
N LYS A 112 -8.15 -15.17 3.16
CA LYS A 112 -9.46 -15.54 2.56
C LYS A 112 -10.14 -14.47 1.69
N LYS A 113 -9.54 -13.29 1.53
CA LYS A 113 -10.10 -12.20 0.73
C LYS A 113 -9.18 -11.96 -0.44
N LYS A 114 -9.70 -11.61 -1.62
CA LYS A 114 -8.93 -11.35 -2.84
C LYS A 114 -8.04 -10.11 -2.62
N LEU A 115 -6.95 -10.31 -1.87
CA LEU A 115 -6.02 -9.29 -1.44
C LEU A 115 -5.06 -9.06 -2.60
N ALA A 116 -5.06 -7.87 -3.18
CA ALA A 116 -3.89 -7.43 -3.94
C ALA A 116 -2.80 -7.13 -2.91
N LEU A 117 -2.03 -8.16 -2.57
CA LEU A 117 -0.72 -7.94 -1.99
C LEU A 117 0.17 -7.40 -3.11
N LEU A 118 0.61 -6.15 -3.01
CA LEU A 118 1.77 -5.72 -3.76
C LEU A 118 2.98 -6.44 -3.19
N HIS A 119 3.24 -7.66 -3.67
CA HIS A 119 4.49 -8.36 -3.40
C HIS A 119 5.56 -7.74 -4.29
N LEU A 120 6.22 -6.72 -3.77
CA LEU A 120 7.38 -6.12 -4.42
C LEU A 120 8.57 -7.02 -4.07
N VAL A 121 8.80 -8.03 -4.92
CA VAL A 121 9.88 -9.01 -4.80
C VAL A 121 11.20 -8.28 -4.52
N HIS A 122 11.82 -8.62 -3.38
CA HIS A 122 13.25 -8.48 -3.18
C HIS A 122 13.92 -9.40 -4.22
N LEU A 123 14.56 -8.82 -5.25
CA LEU A 123 15.68 -9.51 -5.87
C LEU A 123 16.80 -9.47 -4.83
N HIS A 124 17.09 -10.64 -4.27
CA HIS A 124 18.24 -10.84 -3.44
C HIS A 124 19.49 -10.50 -4.27
N GLN A 125 20.38 -9.72 -3.67
CA GLN A 125 21.72 -9.47 -4.18
C GLN A 125 22.46 -10.79 -4.41
N GLY A 126 23.21 -10.83 -5.52
CA GLY A 126 24.56 -11.40 -5.61
C GLY A 126 24.73 -12.90 -5.32
N GLY A 127 24.94 -13.66 -6.39
CA GLY A 127 25.88 -14.77 -6.47
C GLY A 127 26.65 -14.63 -7.77
#